data_AF-A0A6A8QCH4-F1
#
_entry.id   AF-A0A6A8QCH4-F1
#
_cell.length_a   1.000
_cell.length_b   1.000
_cell.length_c   1.000
_cell.angle_alpha   90.00
_cell.angle_beta   90.00
_cell.angle_gamma   90.00
#
_symmetry.space_group_name_H-M   'P 1'
#
loop_
_entity.id
_entity.type
_entity.pdbx_description
1 polymer ?
#
loop_
_entity_poly.entity_id
_entity_poly.type
_entity_poly.pdbx_seq_one_letter_code
_entity_poly.pdbx_strand_id
1 'polypeptide(L)'
;MHTPTFSVAPSFLGTAVTGADVAVAGIPLDIGVTNRPGARFAPLAIRHASRMLTDGVNPAGWVDPSGLPFSDVGDFALALGDIPESLRLIEEQAARHRHLVSLGGEHTVTLPLLRALTKRTGPVGLIHFDAHIDTWPDNFGQVFGHGSVFYHAIQEGLVDPRRMIQIGIRSPVQEEVWSWTVDRGVTILSAEDVHESSPAAVAARVRDVVGTGPVYLSFDIDALDPSQAPGTGTPETAGLFTWQAQGIIKRRGGLDFVGMDLGEVSPSYDVAEITSLAGATLVWQYLCRLRAPSASTPLGGANPPARRTPPVPETPAFPPAVSSPEKPHGWTRNSLARPENWRIYPRKTHSHVPMAHSKKGLRSWVMLRRSGVLFGLRSTVDRSPKGRWTWLWNARGFPRTSEVD
;
A
#
# COMPACT_ATOMS: atom_id res chain seq x y z
N MET A 1 11.96 -25.35 12.11
CA MET A 1 11.75 -23.89 12.22
C MET A 1 11.99 -23.52 13.66
N HIS A 2 12.80 -22.51 13.93
CA HIS A 2 12.97 -22.00 15.29
C HIS A 2 11.65 -21.42 15.81
N THR A 3 11.38 -21.59 17.10
CA THR A 3 10.24 -20.93 17.75
C THR A 3 10.38 -19.41 17.57
N PRO A 4 9.41 -18.73 16.96
CA PRO A 4 9.48 -17.30 16.76
C PRO A 4 9.50 -16.58 18.12
N THR A 5 10.32 -15.54 18.23
CA THR A 5 10.34 -14.65 19.40
C THR A 5 9.85 -13.27 18.98
N PHE A 6 9.39 -12.46 19.94
CA PHE A 6 9.09 -11.04 19.69
C PHE A 6 10.34 -10.23 19.32
N SER A 7 11.52 -10.78 19.59
CA SER A 7 12.82 -10.19 19.29
C SER A 7 13.38 -10.76 17.98
N VAL A 8 12.68 -10.47 16.88
CA VAL A 8 13.23 -10.69 15.53
C VAL A 8 14.46 -9.78 15.36
N ALA A 9 15.51 -10.28 14.69
CA ALA A 9 16.70 -9.49 14.40
C ALA A 9 16.31 -8.12 13.80
N PRO A 10 17.05 -7.03 14.08
CA PRO A 10 16.68 -5.68 13.66
C PRO A 10 16.89 -5.43 12.16
N SER A 11 16.94 -6.50 11.35
CA SER A 11 16.98 -6.51 9.89
C SER A 11 15.57 -6.68 9.30
N PHE A 12 15.42 -6.39 8.01
CA PHE A 12 14.19 -6.59 7.27
C PHE A 12 13.80 -8.08 7.28
N LEU A 13 12.59 -8.38 7.75
CA LEU A 13 12.07 -9.73 8.02
C LEU A 13 12.94 -10.58 8.97
N GLY A 14 13.86 -9.97 9.73
CA GLY A 14 14.81 -10.70 10.57
C GLY A 14 15.85 -11.52 9.80
N THR A 15 16.09 -11.18 8.53
CA THR A 15 17.06 -11.89 7.68
C THR A 15 18.50 -11.67 8.14
N ALA A 16 19.33 -12.70 8.01
CA ALA A 16 20.77 -12.59 8.25
C ALA A 16 21.48 -12.01 7.01
N VAL A 17 22.67 -11.43 7.22
CA VAL A 17 23.55 -11.02 6.12
C VAL A 17 24.08 -12.28 5.44
N THR A 18 23.73 -12.48 4.17
CA THR A 18 24.26 -13.55 3.32
C THR A 18 24.77 -12.97 2.01
N GLY A 19 25.61 -13.70 1.26
CA GLY A 19 26.13 -13.27 -0.04
C GLY A 19 25.10 -13.34 -1.18
N ALA A 20 23.89 -12.85 -0.92
CA ALA A 20 22.72 -12.94 -1.77
C ALA A 20 22.76 -11.97 -2.98
N ASP A 21 22.03 -12.33 -4.05
CA ASP A 21 21.92 -11.52 -5.28
C ASP A 21 21.07 -10.25 -5.10
N VAL A 22 20.14 -10.27 -4.13
CA VAL A 22 19.27 -9.15 -3.78
C VAL A 22 19.71 -8.59 -2.42
N ALA A 23 19.99 -7.29 -2.37
CA ALA A 23 20.34 -6.60 -1.13
C ALA A 23 19.18 -5.69 -0.69
N VAL A 24 18.89 -5.67 0.60
CA VAL A 24 18.06 -4.67 1.27
C VAL A 24 19.00 -3.74 2.04
N ALA A 25 18.91 -2.43 1.85
CA ALA A 25 19.75 -1.46 2.56
C ALA A 25 18.92 -0.28 3.05
N GLY A 26 19.23 0.26 4.23
CA GLY A 26 18.67 1.53 4.68
C GLY A 26 19.47 2.73 4.19
N ILE A 27 18.81 3.81 3.82
CA ILE A 27 19.46 5.08 3.45
C ILE A 27 18.89 6.21 4.33
N PRO A 28 19.42 6.41 5.55
CA PRO A 28 18.84 7.33 6.52
C PRO A 28 19.22 8.82 6.27
N LEU A 29 18.91 9.34 5.07
CA LEU A 29 19.18 10.74 4.68
C LEU A 29 17.88 11.55 4.63
N ASP A 30 17.83 12.75 5.21
CA ASP A 30 16.68 13.67 5.08
C ASP A 30 17.07 15.15 5.29
N ILE A 31 18.31 15.51 4.94
CA ILE A 31 18.85 16.86 5.15
C ILE A 31 18.51 17.82 4.00
N GLY A 32 17.90 17.32 2.92
CA GLY A 32 17.41 18.06 1.75
C GLY A 32 15.90 18.25 1.69
N VAL A 33 15.15 17.78 2.70
CA VAL A 33 13.70 17.99 2.79
C VAL A 33 13.37 19.46 2.99
N THR A 34 12.33 19.96 2.34
CA THR A 34 11.96 21.39 2.41
C THR A 34 10.84 21.71 3.41
N ASN A 35 10.22 20.69 4.02
CA ASN A 35 9.10 20.85 4.96
C ASN A 35 9.35 20.13 6.29
N ARG A 36 8.92 18.87 6.42
CA ARG A 36 8.99 18.11 7.67
C ARG A 36 10.11 17.07 7.61
N PRO A 37 11.12 17.12 8.49
CA PRO A 37 12.16 16.09 8.57
C PRO A 37 11.68 14.85 9.33
N GLY A 38 12.48 13.79 9.35
CA GLY A 38 12.23 12.56 10.10
C GLY A 38 12.40 11.29 9.28
N ALA A 39 12.51 11.40 7.95
CA ALA A 39 12.73 10.26 7.06
C ALA A 39 14.08 9.54 7.30
N ARG A 40 15.04 10.18 7.99
CA ARG A 40 16.27 9.49 8.45
C ARG A 40 15.99 8.31 9.39
N PHE A 41 14.85 8.29 10.07
CA PHE A 41 14.46 7.19 10.97
C PHE A 41 13.65 6.09 10.27
N ALA A 42 13.29 6.28 9.00
CA ALA A 42 12.53 5.34 8.19
C ALA A 42 13.11 3.91 8.18
N PRO A 43 14.43 3.70 7.94
CA PRO A 43 14.93 2.34 7.77
C PRO A 43 14.69 1.47 9.00
N LEU A 44 14.91 2.03 10.19
CA LEU A 44 14.67 1.33 11.46
C LEU A 44 13.18 1.01 11.65
N ALA A 45 12.29 1.98 11.42
CA ALA A 45 10.85 1.79 11.59
C ALA A 45 10.26 0.78 10.60
N ILE A 46 10.69 0.81 9.33
CA ILE A 46 10.25 -0.15 8.32
C ILE A 46 10.72 -1.57 8.68
N ARG A 47 11.97 -1.73 9.12
CA ARG A 47 12.47 -3.03 9.60
C ARG A 47 11.67 -3.53 10.81
N HIS A 48 11.36 -2.65 11.76
CA HIS A 48 10.52 -2.97 12.91
C HIS A 48 9.14 -3.49 12.48
N ALA A 49 8.45 -2.73 11.62
CA ALA A 49 7.12 -3.08 11.14
C ALA A 49 7.10 -4.38 10.29
N SER A 50 8.21 -4.69 9.60
CA SER A 50 8.32 -5.89 8.76
C SER A 50 8.19 -7.22 9.53
N ARG A 51 8.37 -7.21 10.86
CA ARG A 51 8.30 -8.41 11.71
C ARG A 51 6.95 -9.12 11.64
N MET A 52 5.86 -8.38 11.39
CA MET A 52 4.51 -8.92 11.21
C MET A 52 4.30 -9.68 9.90
N LEU A 53 5.31 -9.72 9.02
CA LEU A 53 5.22 -10.34 7.69
C LEU A 53 6.05 -11.63 7.58
N THR A 54 6.48 -12.19 8.71
CA THR A 54 7.44 -13.31 8.78
C THR A 54 6.79 -14.68 9.00
N ASP A 55 5.50 -14.75 9.30
CA ASP A 55 4.79 -15.96 9.71
C ASP A 55 3.88 -16.55 8.61
N GLY A 56 4.00 -16.08 7.37
CA GLY A 56 3.09 -16.51 6.29
C GLY A 56 3.56 -16.28 4.86
N VAL A 57 2.84 -16.93 3.96
CA VAL A 57 2.99 -16.85 2.49
C VAL A 57 1.98 -15.85 1.91
N ASN A 58 2.39 -15.13 0.87
CA ASN A 58 1.53 -14.19 0.17
C ASN A 58 0.38 -14.90 -0.58
N PRO A 59 -0.90 -14.76 -0.19
CA PRO A 59 -1.99 -15.53 -0.80
C PRO A 59 -2.26 -15.15 -2.27
N ALA A 60 -1.73 -14.02 -2.76
CA ALA A 60 -1.86 -13.61 -4.15
C ALA A 60 -0.94 -14.39 -5.11
N GLY A 61 0.01 -15.17 -4.60
CA GLY A 61 0.91 -16.01 -5.41
C GLY A 61 1.47 -17.23 -4.67
N TRP A 62 1.11 -17.40 -3.40
CA TRP A 62 1.65 -18.39 -2.46
C TRP A 62 3.18 -18.39 -2.41
N VAL A 63 3.77 -17.20 -2.46
CA VAL A 63 5.24 -16.99 -2.36
C VAL A 63 5.57 -16.40 -1.00
N ASP A 64 6.60 -16.95 -0.37
CA ASP A 64 7.24 -16.41 0.82
C ASP A 64 8.61 -15.83 0.41
N PRO A 65 8.89 -14.54 0.66
CA PRO A 65 10.17 -13.95 0.32
C PRO A 65 11.33 -14.53 1.15
N SER A 66 11.08 -15.23 2.25
CA SER A 66 12.12 -15.96 3.01
C SER A 66 12.81 -17.04 2.17
N GLY A 67 12.14 -17.55 1.13
CA GLY A 67 12.71 -18.48 0.16
C GLY A 67 13.55 -17.82 -0.94
N LEU A 68 13.57 -16.48 -1.02
CA LEU A 68 14.45 -15.75 -1.93
C LEU A 68 15.80 -15.52 -1.25
N PRO A 69 16.92 -15.73 -1.95
CA PRO A 69 18.22 -15.33 -1.45
C PRO A 69 18.31 -13.80 -1.54
N PHE A 70 17.87 -13.12 -0.48
CA PHE A 70 18.13 -11.70 -0.26
C PHE A 70 18.82 -11.50 1.10
N SER A 71 19.45 -10.35 1.28
CA SER A 71 20.13 -10.01 2.54
C SER A 71 19.97 -8.56 2.90
N ASP A 72 19.64 -8.29 4.15
CA ASP A 72 19.73 -6.94 4.70
C ASP A 72 21.20 -6.63 5.01
N VAL A 73 21.76 -5.64 4.32
CA VAL A 73 23.17 -5.23 4.43
C VAL A 73 23.37 -4.08 5.42
N GLY A 74 22.34 -3.75 6.20
CA GLY A 74 22.36 -2.64 7.14
C GLY A 74 22.12 -1.30 6.46
N ASP A 75 22.65 -0.23 7.05
CA ASP A 75 22.47 1.13 6.55
C ASP A 75 23.72 1.60 5.81
N PHE A 76 23.51 2.34 4.73
CA PHE A 76 24.61 2.97 4.01
C PHE A 76 25.21 4.11 4.84
N ALA A 77 26.54 4.22 4.78
CA ALA A 77 27.26 5.34 5.35
C ALA A 77 26.92 6.64 4.57
N LEU A 78 26.74 7.73 5.30
CA LEU A 78 26.39 9.05 4.78
C LEU A 78 27.37 10.10 5.30
N ALA A 79 27.53 11.20 4.58
CA ALA A 79 28.23 12.38 5.06
C ALA A 79 27.22 13.32 5.71
N LEU A 80 27.12 13.23 7.04
CA LEU A 80 26.12 13.97 7.80
C LEU A 80 26.29 15.48 7.60
N GLY A 81 25.28 16.13 7.03
CA GLY A 81 25.26 17.57 6.75
C GLY A 81 25.78 17.96 5.37
N ASP A 82 26.18 17.01 4.52
CA ASP A 82 26.65 17.25 3.16
C ASP A 82 25.87 16.37 2.17
N ILE A 83 24.98 17.00 1.39
CA ILE A 83 24.16 16.30 0.40
C ILE A 83 25.03 15.75 -0.74
N PRO A 84 25.82 16.56 -1.48
CA PRO A 84 26.68 16.05 -2.55
C PRO A 84 27.57 14.86 -2.14
N GLU A 85 28.23 14.96 -0.99
CA GLU A 85 29.10 13.89 -0.52
C GLU A 85 28.30 12.65 -0.09
N SER A 86 27.12 12.83 0.53
CA SER A 86 26.21 11.72 0.83
C SER A 86 25.78 11.00 -0.44
N LEU A 87 25.41 11.71 -1.51
CA LEU A 87 25.03 11.10 -2.78
C LEU A 87 26.20 10.30 -3.38
N ARG A 88 27.44 10.82 -3.31
CA ARG A 88 28.64 10.10 -3.76
C ARG A 88 28.85 8.79 -2.99
N LEU A 89 28.75 8.84 -1.66
CA LEU A 89 28.90 7.65 -0.80
C LEU A 89 27.79 6.62 -1.05
N ILE A 90 26.54 7.06 -1.25
CA ILE A 90 25.41 6.18 -1.59
C ILE A 90 25.68 5.47 -2.92
N GLU A 91 26.13 6.21 -3.95
CA GLU A 91 26.42 5.65 -5.27
C GLU A 91 27.52 4.58 -5.20
N GLU A 92 28.60 4.82 -4.46
CA GLU A 92 29.70 3.87 -4.29
C GLU A 92 29.30 2.58 -3.58
N GLN A 93 28.43 2.68 -2.57
CA GLN A 93 27.91 1.53 -1.85
C GLN A 93 26.90 0.77 -2.71
N ALA A 94 25.98 1.47 -3.39
CA ALA A 94 24.99 0.89 -4.29
C ALA A 94 25.64 0.13 -5.47
N ALA A 95 26.79 0.60 -5.96
CA ALA A 95 27.52 -0.05 -7.06
C ALA A 95 27.94 -1.50 -6.75
N ARG A 96 28.00 -1.89 -5.47
CA ARG A 96 28.38 -3.24 -5.01
C ARG A 96 27.24 -4.26 -5.13
N HIS A 97 26.02 -3.81 -5.37
CA HIS A 97 24.83 -4.66 -5.36
C HIS A 97 24.18 -4.70 -6.74
N ARG A 98 23.86 -5.91 -7.22
CA ARG A 98 23.24 -6.11 -8.54
C ARG A 98 21.78 -5.65 -8.56
N HIS A 99 21.02 -6.07 -7.54
CA HIS A 99 19.63 -5.72 -7.33
C HIS A 99 19.48 -5.19 -5.91
N LEU A 100 19.17 -3.90 -5.79
CA LEU A 100 19.05 -3.23 -4.50
C LEU A 100 17.60 -2.85 -4.24
N VAL A 101 17.18 -3.07 -2.99
CA VAL A 101 15.92 -2.61 -2.41
C VAL A 101 16.29 -1.65 -1.28
N SER A 102 16.17 -0.34 -1.51
CA SER A 102 16.48 0.62 -0.44
C SER A 102 15.25 0.94 0.40
N LEU A 103 15.50 1.16 1.70
CA LEU A 103 14.51 1.58 2.68
C LEU A 103 14.83 3.00 3.12
N GLY A 104 13.87 3.88 2.99
CA GLY A 104 13.84 5.15 3.69
C GLY A 104 14.75 6.23 3.12
N GLY A 105 14.80 7.31 3.91
CA GLY A 105 15.34 8.59 3.50
C GLY A 105 14.33 9.41 2.69
N GLU A 106 14.70 10.65 2.43
CA GLU A 106 14.04 11.53 1.48
C GLU A 106 14.25 11.05 0.04
N HIS A 107 13.43 11.52 -0.89
CA HIS A 107 13.43 11.01 -2.28
C HIS A 107 14.72 11.29 -3.07
N THR A 108 15.53 12.27 -2.65
CA THR A 108 16.83 12.58 -3.27
C THR A 108 17.76 11.35 -3.35
N VAL A 109 17.60 10.37 -2.45
CA VAL A 109 18.42 9.15 -2.41
C VAL A 109 18.28 8.31 -3.68
N THR A 110 17.19 8.42 -4.43
CA THR A 110 16.98 7.67 -5.68
C THR A 110 18.00 8.03 -6.76
N LEU A 111 18.47 9.28 -6.80
CA LEU A 111 19.42 9.75 -7.81
C LEU A 111 20.74 8.94 -7.83
N PRO A 112 21.50 8.83 -6.73
CA PRO A 112 22.73 8.03 -6.71
C PRO A 112 22.48 6.53 -6.88
N LEU A 113 21.31 6.02 -6.50
CA LEU A 113 20.93 4.62 -6.77
C LEU A 113 20.80 4.36 -8.27
N LEU A 114 20.13 5.26 -9.00
CA LEU A 114 20.02 5.19 -10.45
C LEU A 114 21.38 5.37 -11.13
N ARG A 115 22.23 6.31 -10.68
CA ARG A 115 23.60 6.47 -11.19
C ARG A 115 24.40 5.18 -11.06
N ALA A 116 24.35 4.52 -9.90
CA ALA A 116 25.06 3.25 -9.68
C ALA A 116 24.52 2.11 -10.54
N LEU A 117 23.20 2.01 -10.68
CA LEU A 117 22.51 0.96 -11.42
C LEU A 117 22.74 1.05 -12.94
N THR A 118 22.62 2.25 -13.49
CA THR A 118 22.65 2.51 -14.94
C THR A 118 24.04 2.35 -15.55
N LYS A 119 25.11 2.45 -14.74
CA LYS A 119 26.47 2.04 -15.15
C LYS A 119 26.55 0.60 -15.67
N ARG A 120 25.63 -0.28 -15.24
CA ARG A 120 25.58 -1.70 -15.66
C ARG A 120 24.43 -2.01 -16.60
N THR A 121 23.33 -1.27 -16.50
CA THR A 121 22.06 -1.59 -17.19
C THR A 121 21.78 -0.68 -18.38
N GLY A 122 22.49 0.45 -18.50
CA GLY A 122 22.05 1.57 -19.34
C GLY A 122 20.82 2.27 -18.75
N PRO A 123 20.20 3.21 -19.48
CA PRO A 123 18.99 3.90 -19.05
C PRO A 123 17.84 2.91 -18.80
N VAL A 124 17.09 3.11 -17.73
CA VAL A 124 15.98 2.22 -17.33
C VAL A 124 14.61 2.86 -17.59
N GLY A 125 13.57 2.03 -17.69
CA GLY A 125 12.20 2.51 -17.47
C GLY A 125 11.96 2.77 -15.99
N LEU A 126 11.01 3.63 -15.66
CA LEU A 126 10.72 4.02 -14.27
C LEU A 126 9.22 3.94 -13.99
N ILE A 127 8.88 3.23 -12.91
CA ILE A 127 7.55 3.29 -12.30
C ILE A 127 7.70 4.12 -11.04
N HIS A 128 6.99 5.24 -10.99
CA HIS A 128 7.10 6.22 -9.92
C HIS A 128 5.73 6.40 -9.25
N PHE A 129 5.58 5.97 -8.00
CA PHE A 129 4.40 6.26 -7.20
C PHE A 129 4.70 7.44 -6.29
N ASP A 130 3.91 8.52 -6.40
CA ASP A 130 4.15 9.77 -5.68
C ASP A 130 2.90 10.67 -5.70
N ALA A 131 2.77 11.56 -4.74
CA ALA A 131 1.87 12.72 -4.83
C ALA A 131 2.44 13.86 -5.70
N HIS A 132 3.76 13.94 -5.82
CA HIS A 132 4.54 15.02 -6.42
C HIS A 132 5.20 14.63 -7.74
N ILE A 133 5.45 15.64 -8.57
CA ILE A 133 6.03 15.42 -9.90
C ILE A 133 7.54 15.16 -9.85
N ASP A 134 8.24 15.67 -8.84
CA ASP A 134 9.67 15.44 -8.57
C ASP A 134 10.64 15.69 -9.74
N THR A 135 10.22 16.60 -10.63
CA THR A 135 10.95 17.06 -11.81
C THR A 135 11.24 18.56 -11.76
N TRP A 136 11.32 19.14 -10.56
CA TRP A 136 11.77 20.53 -10.41
C TRP A 136 13.28 20.63 -10.73
N PRO A 137 13.76 21.71 -11.38
CA PRO A 137 15.19 21.88 -11.61
C PRO A 137 16.03 21.98 -10.33
N ASP A 138 15.44 22.55 -9.28
CA ASP A 138 15.98 22.66 -7.93
C ASP A 138 14.83 22.81 -6.91
N ASN A 139 15.16 22.71 -5.62
CA ASN A 139 14.27 22.99 -4.51
C ASN A 139 14.76 24.25 -3.75
N PHE A 140 14.28 25.43 -4.13
CA PHE A 140 14.61 26.71 -3.48
C PHE A 140 16.13 27.03 -3.47
N GLY A 141 16.81 26.75 -4.58
CA GLY A 141 18.26 26.93 -4.74
C GLY A 141 19.10 25.73 -4.28
N GLN A 142 18.50 24.71 -3.67
CA GLN A 142 19.15 23.43 -3.44
C GLN A 142 19.02 22.57 -4.70
N VAL A 143 20.13 22.43 -5.44
CA VAL A 143 20.16 21.72 -6.72
C VAL A 143 19.73 20.26 -6.57
N PHE A 144 20.24 19.56 -5.57
CA PHE A 144 19.85 18.18 -5.26
C PHE A 144 18.90 18.20 -4.06
N GLY A 145 17.61 18.31 -4.34
CA GLY A 145 16.52 18.20 -3.36
C GLY A 145 15.52 17.12 -3.74
N HIS A 146 14.69 16.73 -2.78
CA HIS A 146 13.78 15.59 -2.96
C HIS A 146 12.82 15.79 -4.14
N GLY A 147 12.29 17.00 -4.33
CA GLY A 147 11.45 17.35 -5.49
C GLY A 147 12.17 17.52 -6.84
N SER A 148 13.48 17.26 -6.93
CA SER A 148 14.28 17.46 -8.15
C SER A 148 14.88 16.18 -8.73
N VAL A 149 14.68 15.04 -8.06
CA VAL A 149 15.40 13.79 -8.36
C VAL A 149 15.22 13.32 -9.80
N PHE A 150 14.00 13.39 -10.35
CA PHE A 150 13.73 12.91 -11.70
C PHE A 150 14.04 13.94 -12.79
N TYR A 151 14.13 15.23 -12.43
CA TYR A 151 14.72 16.22 -13.33
C TYR A 151 16.17 15.83 -13.67
N HIS A 152 16.98 15.58 -12.63
CA HIS A 152 18.38 15.19 -12.80
C HIS A 152 18.51 13.81 -13.45
N ALA A 153 17.68 12.84 -13.05
CA ALA A 153 17.73 11.50 -13.65
C ALA A 153 17.42 11.50 -15.17
N ILE A 154 16.50 12.36 -15.62
CA ILE A 154 16.21 12.54 -17.05
C ILE A 154 17.37 13.26 -17.76
N GLN A 155 17.89 14.34 -17.17
CA GLN A 155 18.97 15.13 -17.77
C GLN A 155 20.29 14.35 -17.88
N GLU A 156 20.58 13.49 -16.91
CA GLU A 156 21.75 12.60 -16.91
C GLU A 156 21.56 11.34 -17.77
N GLY A 157 20.37 11.14 -18.35
CA GLY A 157 20.06 9.97 -19.17
C GLY A 157 19.99 8.66 -18.38
N LEU A 158 19.69 8.72 -17.07
CA LEU A 158 19.56 7.54 -16.21
C LEU A 158 18.20 6.84 -16.43
N VAL A 159 17.18 7.62 -16.77
CA VAL A 159 15.82 7.17 -17.05
C VAL A 159 15.45 7.56 -18.47
N ASP A 160 14.82 6.63 -19.20
CA ASP A 160 14.15 6.97 -20.45
C ASP A 160 12.78 7.59 -20.14
N PRO A 161 12.57 8.90 -20.38
CA PRO A 161 11.32 9.57 -20.01
C PRO A 161 10.11 8.99 -20.75
N ARG A 162 10.28 8.40 -21.94
CA ARG A 162 9.18 7.73 -22.67
C ARG A 162 8.78 6.40 -22.06
N ARG A 163 9.62 5.85 -21.19
CA ARG A 163 9.39 4.63 -20.40
C ARG A 163 9.24 4.96 -18.91
N MET A 164 8.87 6.20 -18.59
CA MET A 164 8.57 6.65 -17.24
C MET A 164 7.06 6.86 -17.08
N ILE A 165 6.51 6.32 -15.99
CA ILE A 165 5.12 6.55 -15.58
C ILE A 165 5.06 7.01 -14.12
N GLN A 166 4.41 8.14 -13.88
CA GLN A 166 4.10 8.66 -12.55
C GLN A 166 2.66 8.35 -12.18
N ILE A 167 2.42 7.95 -10.93
CA ILE A 167 1.14 7.41 -10.47
C ILE A 167 0.78 8.02 -9.12
N GLY A 168 -0.32 8.76 -9.06
CA GLY A 168 -0.82 9.38 -7.83
C GLY A 168 -0.62 10.89 -7.75
N ILE A 169 -0.15 11.52 -8.83
CA ILE A 169 0.17 12.95 -8.87
C ILE A 169 -1.06 13.78 -8.54
N ARG A 170 -0.90 14.73 -7.61
CA ARG A 170 -1.97 15.63 -7.15
C ARG A 170 -1.48 16.91 -6.47
N SER A 171 -0.19 17.03 -6.17
CA SER A 171 0.34 18.23 -5.53
C SER A 171 0.32 19.43 -6.50
N PRO A 172 0.29 20.67 -5.96
CA PRO A 172 0.43 21.87 -6.78
C PRO A 172 1.76 21.90 -7.55
N VAL A 173 1.71 22.31 -8.82
CA VAL A 173 2.88 22.37 -9.70
C VAL A 173 2.80 23.58 -10.62
N GLN A 174 3.96 24.15 -11.00
CA GLN A 174 4.04 25.20 -12.02
C GLN A 174 3.78 24.62 -13.42
N GLU A 175 3.09 25.39 -14.27
CA GLU A 175 2.74 24.96 -15.63
C GLU A 175 3.99 24.64 -16.46
N GLU A 176 5.07 25.39 -16.25
CA GLU A 176 6.35 25.20 -16.94
C GLU A 176 7.01 23.87 -16.56
N VAL A 177 6.96 23.49 -15.27
CA VAL A 177 7.51 22.22 -14.77
C VAL A 177 6.68 21.05 -15.29
N TRP A 178 5.35 21.17 -15.23
CA TRP A 178 4.44 20.15 -15.78
C TRP A 178 4.67 19.96 -17.28
N SER A 179 4.69 21.05 -18.05
CA SER A 179 4.87 21.02 -19.50
C SER A 179 6.23 20.43 -19.86
N TRP A 180 7.30 20.83 -19.17
CA TRP A 180 8.63 20.24 -19.39
C TRP A 180 8.62 18.73 -19.20
N THR A 181 7.97 18.22 -18.15
CA THR A 181 7.91 16.78 -17.86
C THR A 181 7.16 16.00 -18.93
N VAL A 182 6.00 16.51 -19.36
CA VAL A 182 5.20 15.89 -20.43
C VAL A 182 5.93 15.97 -21.78
N ASP A 183 6.58 17.09 -22.09
CA ASP A 183 7.32 17.30 -23.35
C ASP A 183 8.53 16.36 -23.48
N ARG A 184 9.11 15.92 -22.35
CA ARG A 184 10.15 14.87 -22.34
C ARG A 184 9.57 13.48 -22.65
N GLY A 185 8.26 13.29 -22.54
CA GLY A 185 7.55 12.05 -22.86
C GLY A 185 7.09 11.24 -21.64
N VAL A 186 7.16 11.82 -20.43
CA VAL A 186 6.70 11.16 -19.21
C VAL A 186 5.18 10.98 -19.24
N THR A 187 4.71 9.78 -18.90
CA THR A 187 3.27 9.54 -18.70
C THR A 187 2.89 9.84 -17.25
N ILE A 188 1.88 10.67 -17.03
CA ILE A 188 1.37 10.98 -15.70
C ILE A 188 -0.05 10.41 -15.55
N LEU A 189 -0.29 9.70 -14.45
CA LEU A 189 -1.60 9.34 -13.95
C LEU A 189 -1.82 10.08 -12.63
N SER A 190 -2.79 10.99 -12.60
CA SER A 190 -3.17 11.68 -11.39
C SER A 190 -3.78 10.71 -10.37
N ALA A 191 -3.89 11.12 -9.11
CA ALA A 191 -4.63 10.33 -8.12
C ALA A 191 -6.10 10.12 -8.54
N GLU A 192 -6.72 11.13 -9.16
CA GLU A 192 -8.09 11.04 -9.70
C GLU A 192 -8.19 9.97 -10.79
N ASP A 193 -7.27 9.93 -11.76
CA ASP A 193 -7.22 8.90 -12.81
C ASP A 193 -7.16 7.49 -12.21
N VAL A 194 -6.40 7.32 -11.11
CA VAL A 194 -6.26 6.04 -10.40
C VAL A 194 -7.54 5.68 -9.64
N HIS A 195 -8.24 6.65 -9.05
CA HIS A 195 -9.51 6.45 -8.35
C HIS A 195 -10.65 6.06 -9.30
N GLU A 196 -10.67 6.66 -10.49
CA GLU A 196 -11.65 6.35 -11.54
C GLU A 196 -11.33 5.05 -12.30
N SER A 197 -10.13 4.50 -12.08
CA SER A 197 -9.64 3.27 -12.71
C SER A 197 -9.65 2.07 -11.76
N SER A 198 -9.59 0.87 -12.33
CA SER A 198 -9.28 -0.34 -11.55
C SER A 198 -7.76 -0.54 -11.43
N PRO A 199 -7.27 -1.16 -10.34
CA PRO A 199 -5.84 -1.52 -10.23
C PRO A 199 -5.33 -2.38 -11.38
N ALA A 200 -6.20 -3.16 -12.03
CA ALA A 200 -5.85 -3.96 -13.19
C ALA A 200 -5.62 -3.12 -14.45
N ALA A 201 -6.43 -2.08 -14.65
CA ALA A 201 -6.28 -1.15 -15.76
C ALA A 201 -5.02 -0.30 -15.61
N VAL A 202 -4.76 0.24 -14.41
CA VAL A 202 -3.54 1.00 -14.12
C VAL A 202 -2.31 0.12 -14.33
N ALA A 203 -2.31 -1.12 -13.81
CA ALA A 203 -1.20 -2.04 -14.05
C ALA A 203 -0.99 -2.40 -15.53
N ALA A 204 -2.06 -2.42 -16.34
CA ALA A 204 -1.93 -2.59 -17.79
C ALA A 204 -1.27 -1.37 -18.43
N ARG A 205 -1.74 -0.16 -18.09
CA ARG A 205 -1.16 1.09 -18.56
C ARG A 205 0.33 1.20 -18.20
N VAL A 206 0.71 0.80 -16.99
CA VAL A 206 2.11 0.72 -16.55
C VAL A 206 2.93 -0.12 -17.52
N ARG A 207 2.49 -1.35 -17.84
CA ARG A 207 3.21 -2.24 -18.76
C ARG A 207 3.31 -1.67 -20.17
N ASP A 208 2.25 -1.02 -20.65
CA ASP A 208 2.24 -0.40 -21.98
C ASP A 208 3.26 0.74 -22.09
N VAL A 209 3.45 1.53 -21.03
CA VAL A 209 4.43 2.63 -21.00
C VAL A 209 5.86 2.12 -20.83
N VAL A 210 6.11 1.26 -19.83
CA VAL A 210 7.50 0.87 -19.51
C VAL A 210 8.07 -0.20 -20.43
N GLY A 211 7.21 -0.93 -21.16
CA GLY A 211 7.62 -1.91 -22.17
C GLY A 211 8.38 -3.12 -21.61
N THR A 212 9.30 -3.66 -22.42
CA THR A 212 9.97 -4.96 -22.17
C THR A 212 11.44 -4.88 -21.73
N GLY A 213 11.95 -3.69 -21.38
CA GLY A 213 13.33 -3.52 -20.91
C GLY A 213 13.46 -3.50 -19.38
N PRO A 214 14.66 -3.20 -18.84
CA PRO A 214 14.86 -3.05 -17.41
C PRO A 214 14.00 -1.91 -16.86
N VAL A 215 13.43 -2.11 -15.67
CA VAL A 215 12.54 -1.16 -14.99
C VAL A 215 12.97 -1.01 -13.53
N TYR A 216 13.01 0.23 -13.07
CA TYR A 216 13.18 0.58 -11.66
C TYR A 216 11.83 0.99 -11.06
N LEU A 217 11.57 0.60 -9.81
CA LEU A 217 10.39 1.03 -9.06
C LEU A 217 10.82 2.01 -7.97
N SER A 218 10.37 3.25 -8.06
CA SER A 218 10.49 4.20 -6.95
C SER A 218 9.12 4.42 -6.35
N PHE A 219 9.00 4.21 -5.04
CA PHE A 219 7.74 4.35 -4.32
C PHE A 219 7.89 5.36 -3.20
N ASP A 220 7.37 6.57 -3.40
CA ASP A 220 7.13 7.52 -2.32
C ASP A 220 5.92 7.05 -1.50
N ILE A 221 6.04 7.01 -0.18
CA ILE A 221 4.93 6.63 0.69
C ILE A 221 3.77 7.64 0.65
N ASP A 222 4.04 8.91 0.31
CA ASP A 222 3.05 9.97 0.21
C ASP A 222 2.17 9.88 -1.04
N ALA A 223 2.47 8.96 -1.97
CA ALA A 223 1.54 8.52 -2.99
C ALA A 223 0.21 8.02 -2.37
N LEU A 224 0.30 7.48 -1.15
CA LEU A 224 -0.85 7.04 -0.38
C LEU A 224 -1.55 8.23 0.30
N ASP A 225 -2.86 8.11 0.46
CA ASP A 225 -3.63 9.11 1.20
C ASP A 225 -3.14 9.23 2.66
N PRO A 226 -3.14 10.43 3.28
CA PRO A 226 -2.72 10.60 4.67
C PRO A 226 -3.54 9.79 5.69
N SER A 227 -4.76 9.34 5.34
CA SER A 227 -5.51 8.38 6.17
C SER A 227 -4.89 6.97 6.20
N GLN A 228 -3.95 6.70 5.30
CA GLN A 228 -3.25 5.43 5.13
C GLN A 228 -1.77 5.53 5.50
N ALA A 229 -1.15 6.67 5.18
CA ALA A 229 0.26 6.96 5.40
C ALA A 229 0.45 8.37 5.99
N PRO A 230 -0.01 8.64 7.24
CA PRO A 230 0.14 9.95 7.87
C PRO A 230 1.61 10.32 8.13
N GLY A 231 2.49 9.33 8.27
CA GLY A 231 3.90 9.50 8.58
C GLY A 231 4.75 9.81 7.35
N THR A 232 4.63 11.01 6.80
CA THR A 232 5.46 11.50 5.68
C THR A 232 5.73 13.01 5.77
N GLY A 233 6.75 13.48 5.06
CA GLY A 233 7.21 14.86 5.03
C GLY A 233 6.20 15.83 4.40
N THR A 234 5.55 15.40 3.31
CA THR A 234 4.74 16.24 2.41
C THR A 234 3.39 15.61 2.11
N PRO A 235 2.52 15.39 3.11
CA PRO A 235 1.26 14.69 2.89
C PRO A 235 0.29 15.50 2.02
N GLU A 236 -0.19 14.89 0.94
CA GLU A 236 -1.23 15.46 0.07
C GLU A 236 -2.54 14.67 0.20
N THR A 237 -3.67 15.33 0.46
CA THR A 237 -4.97 14.64 0.62
C THR A 237 -5.47 14.02 -0.69
N ALA A 238 -6.42 13.08 -0.61
CA ALA A 238 -7.03 12.40 -1.76
C ALA A 238 -6.07 11.47 -2.53
N GLY A 239 -5.09 10.90 -1.82
CA GLY A 239 -4.13 9.95 -2.38
C GLY A 239 -4.68 8.54 -2.57
N LEU A 240 -3.82 7.61 -2.96
CA LEU A 240 -4.20 6.22 -3.16
C LEU A 240 -4.47 5.53 -1.82
N PHE A 241 -5.43 4.62 -1.80
CA PHE A 241 -5.56 3.69 -0.68
C PHE A 241 -4.55 2.54 -0.83
N THR A 242 -4.05 2.00 0.30
CA THR A 242 -3.06 0.90 0.30
C THR A 242 -3.45 -0.27 -0.59
N TRP A 243 -4.74 -0.61 -0.65
CA TRP A 243 -5.24 -1.70 -1.49
C TRP A 243 -5.14 -1.40 -2.99
N GLN A 244 -5.23 -0.14 -3.43
CA GLN A 244 -5.03 0.26 -4.83
C GLN A 244 -3.58 0.06 -5.22
N ALA A 245 -2.65 0.64 -4.45
CA ALA A 245 -1.20 0.51 -4.69
C ALA A 245 -0.76 -0.96 -4.71
N GLN A 246 -1.15 -1.75 -3.70
CA GLN A 246 -0.89 -3.19 -3.69
C GLN A 246 -1.54 -3.91 -4.88
N GLY A 247 -2.76 -3.53 -5.24
CA GLY A 247 -3.47 -4.09 -6.38
C GLY A 247 -2.71 -3.89 -7.69
N ILE A 248 -2.06 -2.75 -7.86
CA ILE A 248 -1.24 -2.42 -9.03
C ILE A 248 0.07 -3.22 -9.00
N ILE A 249 0.83 -3.15 -7.92
CA ILE A 249 2.15 -3.81 -7.78
C ILE A 249 2.04 -5.34 -7.93
N LYS A 250 1.00 -5.96 -7.35
CA LYS A 250 0.74 -7.41 -7.49
C LYS A 250 0.52 -7.84 -8.94
N ARG A 251 0.22 -6.90 -9.84
CA ARG A 251 -0.03 -7.14 -11.27
C ARG A 251 1.15 -6.73 -12.14
N ARG A 252 2.38 -6.82 -11.61
CA ARG A 252 3.61 -6.48 -12.34
C ARG A 252 3.74 -7.12 -13.71
N GLY A 253 3.32 -8.37 -13.90
CA GLY A 253 3.25 -9.05 -15.21
C GLY A 253 4.55 -8.97 -16.04
N GLY A 254 5.48 -9.89 -15.85
CA GLY A 254 6.64 -10.07 -16.75
C GLY A 254 7.70 -8.96 -16.74
N LEU A 255 7.48 -7.84 -16.03
CA LEU A 255 8.44 -6.74 -15.92
C LEU A 255 9.79 -7.20 -15.34
N ASP A 256 10.86 -6.69 -15.94
CA ASP A 256 12.24 -6.93 -15.54
C ASP A 256 12.68 -5.88 -14.51
N PHE A 257 12.33 -6.12 -13.24
CA PHE A 257 12.72 -5.23 -12.16
C PHE A 257 14.21 -5.38 -11.85
N VAL A 258 14.93 -4.26 -11.89
CA VAL A 258 16.38 -4.20 -11.64
C VAL A 258 16.74 -3.54 -10.30
N GLY A 259 15.75 -3.02 -9.59
CA GLY A 259 15.89 -2.44 -8.25
C GLY A 259 14.63 -1.69 -7.84
N MET A 260 14.56 -1.33 -6.56
CA MET A 260 13.54 -0.41 -6.06
C MET A 260 14.03 0.43 -4.89
N ASP A 261 13.32 1.53 -4.64
CA ASP A 261 13.38 2.26 -3.37
C ASP A 261 11.98 2.53 -2.81
N LEU A 262 11.93 2.67 -1.49
CA LEU A 262 10.77 3.13 -0.74
C LEU A 262 11.18 4.34 0.09
N GLY A 263 10.73 5.52 -0.29
CA GLY A 263 11.11 6.81 0.32
C GLY A 263 10.07 7.38 1.29
N GLU A 264 10.45 8.48 1.94
CA GLU A 264 9.61 9.45 2.66
C GLU A 264 8.76 8.96 3.85
N VAL A 265 8.94 7.71 4.30
CA VAL A 265 8.38 7.27 5.59
C VAL A 265 9.01 8.13 6.70
N SER A 266 8.22 8.90 7.43
CA SER A 266 8.66 9.71 8.55
C SER A 266 8.00 9.24 9.85
N PRO A 267 8.68 8.40 10.66
CA PRO A 267 8.12 7.82 11.87
C PRO A 267 7.64 8.85 12.89
N SER A 268 8.23 10.05 12.90
CA SER A 268 7.84 11.15 13.78
C SER A 268 6.41 11.65 13.56
N TYR A 269 5.83 11.39 12.38
CA TYR A 269 4.45 11.75 12.04
C TYR A 269 3.55 10.52 11.84
N ASP A 270 4.11 9.32 12.02
CA ASP A 270 3.36 8.07 11.88
C ASP A 270 2.46 7.86 13.10
N VAL A 271 1.29 7.26 12.87
CA VAL A 271 0.29 6.99 13.93
C VAL A 271 0.07 5.49 14.00
N ALA A 272 0.37 4.89 15.15
CA ALA A 272 0.27 3.45 15.36
C ALA A 272 1.02 2.61 14.30
N GLU A 273 2.15 3.14 13.80
CA GLU A 273 3.04 2.50 12.84
C GLU A 273 2.40 2.14 11.49
N ILE A 274 1.23 2.70 11.15
CA ILE A 274 0.49 2.29 9.93
C ILE A 274 1.24 2.65 8.65
N THR A 275 2.02 3.73 8.65
CA THR A 275 2.84 4.15 7.51
C THR A 275 4.04 3.24 7.35
N SER A 276 4.74 2.96 8.45
CA SER A 276 5.87 2.02 8.50
C SER A 276 5.44 0.61 8.08
N LEU A 277 4.25 0.17 8.49
CA LEU A 277 3.65 -1.10 8.08
C LEU A 277 3.27 -1.11 6.60
N ALA A 278 2.70 -0.02 6.07
CA ALA A 278 2.41 0.11 4.65
C ALA A 278 3.71 -0.03 3.82
N GLY A 279 4.76 0.69 4.22
CA GLY A 279 6.08 0.62 3.62
C GLY A 279 6.67 -0.79 3.64
N ALA A 280 6.75 -1.41 4.83
CA ALA A 280 7.25 -2.78 4.98
C ALA A 280 6.46 -3.78 4.11
N THR A 281 5.14 -3.62 4.04
CA THR A 281 4.29 -4.49 3.24
C THR A 281 4.52 -4.29 1.74
N LEU A 282 4.74 -3.07 1.27
CA LEU A 282 5.04 -2.81 -0.15
C LEU A 282 6.35 -3.46 -0.57
N VAL A 283 7.40 -3.31 0.23
CA VAL A 283 8.70 -3.96 0.01
C VAL A 283 8.55 -5.49 0.04
N TRP A 284 7.83 -6.03 1.02
CA TRP A 284 7.55 -7.47 1.09
C TRP A 284 6.79 -7.96 -0.14
N GLN A 285 5.81 -7.20 -0.65
CA GLN A 285 5.08 -7.54 -1.88
C GLN A 285 5.97 -7.50 -3.11
N TYR A 286 6.89 -6.54 -3.21
CA TYR A 286 7.89 -6.47 -4.26
C TYR A 286 8.80 -7.70 -4.24
N LEU A 287 9.38 -8.03 -3.07
CA LEU A 287 10.23 -9.21 -2.89
C LEU A 287 9.50 -10.49 -3.24
N CYS A 288 8.28 -10.73 -2.74
CA CYS A 288 7.44 -11.89 -3.09
C CYS A 288 7.29 -12.11 -4.60
N ARG A 289 7.48 -11.06 -5.39
CA ARG A 289 7.30 -11.10 -6.83
C ARG A 289 8.60 -11.11 -7.58
N LEU A 290 9.77 -10.89 -6.98
CA LEU A 290 11.05 -11.12 -7.66
C LEU A 290 11.14 -12.58 -8.13
N ARG A 291 11.64 -12.77 -9.35
CA ARG A 291 11.94 -14.13 -9.82
C ARG A 291 13.18 -14.59 -9.05
N ALA A 292 13.19 -15.82 -8.55
CA ALA A 292 14.44 -16.47 -8.24
C ALA A 292 15.30 -16.46 -9.53
N PRO A 293 16.59 -16.10 -9.46
CA PRO A 293 17.49 -16.24 -10.61
C PRO A 293 17.38 -17.67 -11.12
N SER A 294 17.13 -17.83 -12.42
CA SER A 294 17.10 -19.16 -13.03
C SER A 294 18.48 -19.77 -12.88
N ALA A 295 18.62 -20.79 -12.04
CA ALA A 295 19.76 -21.70 -12.10
C ALA A 295 19.80 -22.27 -13.53
N SER A 296 20.92 -22.05 -14.21
CA SER A 296 21.18 -22.57 -15.55
C SER A 296 21.16 -24.11 -15.55
N THR A 297 20.39 -24.70 -16.47
CA THR A 297 20.44 -26.08 -17.02
C THR A 297 19.30 -27.03 -16.57
N PRO A 298 18.67 -27.79 -17.50
CA PRO A 298 17.30 -28.30 -17.34
C PRO A 298 17.25 -29.70 -16.74
N LEU A 299 16.24 -29.96 -15.93
CA LEU A 299 15.85 -31.32 -15.57
C LEU A 299 14.33 -31.47 -15.65
N GLY A 300 13.95 -32.38 -16.56
CA GLY A 300 12.85 -33.34 -16.46
C GLY A 300 11.55 -32.89 -15.80
N GLY A 301 10.48 -32.92 -16.59
CA GLY A 301 9.12 -32.67 -16.15
C GLY A 301 8.76 -33.42 -14.86
N ALA A 302 8.40 -32.67 -13.84
CA ALA A 302 7.63 -33.15 -12.71
C ALA A 302 6.39 -32.27 -12.60
N ASN A 303 5.21 -32.88 -12.78
CA ASN A 303 3.93 -32.23 -12.54
C ASN A 303 3.86 -31.72 -11.09
N PRO A 304 3.24 -30.56 -10.83
CA PRO A 304 3.02 -30.09 -9.47
C PRO A 304 2.13 -31.11 -8.71
N PRO A 305 2.38 -31.32 -7.40
CA PRO A 305 1.58 -32.25 -6.61
C PRO A 305 0.14 -31.75 -6.50
N ALA A 306 -0.81 -32.69 -6.64
CA ALA A 306 -2.23 -32.44 -6.54
C ALA A 306 -2.60 -31.82 -5.19
N ARG A 307 -3.48 -30.79 -5.22
CA ARG A 307 -4.11 -30.18 -4.05
C ARG A 307 -4.72 -31.27 -3.16
N ARG A 308 -4.22 -31.39 -1.92
CA ARG A 308 -4.96 -32.08 -0.85
C ARG A 308 -5.92 -31.07 -0.23
N THR A 309 -7.22 -31.28 -0.42
CA THR A 309 -8.25 -30.63 0.40
C THR A 309 -8.15 -31.13 1.83
N PRO A 310 -8.01 -30.26 2.84
CA PRO A 310 -8.07 -30.70 4.23
C PRO A 310 -9.47 -31.22 4.56
N PRO A 311 -9.61 -32.24 5.43
CA PRO A 311 -10.91 -32.70 5.89
C PRO A 311 -11.62 -31.61 6.70
N VAL A 312 -12.94 -31.53 6.53
CA VAL A 312 -13.82 -30.65 7.32
C VAL A 312 -13.78 -31.10 8.78
N PRO A 313 -13.51 -30.22 9.76
CA PRO A 313 -13.59 -30.60 11.17
C PRO A 313 -15.03 -30.93 11.55
N GLU A 314 -15.24 -32.06 12.22
CA GLU A 314 -16.53 -32.39 12.82
C GLU A 314 -16.87 -31.34 13.90
N THR A 315 -18.07 -30.75 13.80
CA THR A 315 -18.62 -29.85 14.82
C THR A 315 -18.86 -30.61 16.12
N PRO A 316 -18.35 -30.15 17.28
CA PRO A 316 -18.70 -30.74 18.57
C PRO A 316 -20.19 -30.52 18.87
N ALA A 317 -20.87 -31.56 19.36
CA ALA A 317 -22.24 -31.45 19.84
C ALA A 317 -22.29 -30.53 21.08
N PHE A 318 -23.17 -29.53 21.06
CA PHE A 318 -23.45 -28.71 22.24
C PHE A 318 -24.17 -29.55 23.32
N PRO A 319 -23.85 -29.37 24.61
CA PRO A 319 -24.60 -30.01 25.69
C PRO A 319 -26.05 -29.49 25.74
N PRO A 320 -27.02 -30.30 26.18
CA PRO A 320 -28.42 -29.88 26.27
C PRO A 320 -28.60 -28.74 27.29
N ALA A 321 -29.51 -27.82 26.96
CA ALA A 321 -29.81 -26.65 27.75
C ALA A 321 -30.36 -27.01 29.14
N VAL A 322 -29.77 -26.44 30.19
CA VAL A 322 -30.28 -26.48 31.56
C VAL A 322 -31.53 -25.60 31.66
N SER A 323 -32.62 -26.18 32.17
CA SER A 323 -33.88 -25.48 32.43
C SER A 323 -33.72 -24.44 33.54
N SER A 324 -34.17 -23.21 33.31
CA SER A 324 -34.37 -22.19 34.34
C SER A 324 -35.83 -21.71 34.35
N PRO A 325 -36.36 -21.28 35.51
CA PRO A 325 -37.79 -21.26 35.78
C PRO A 325 -38.48 -19.96 35.33
N GLU A 326 -39.79 -20.11 35.11
CA GLU A 326 -40.86 -19.11 35.16
C GLU A 326 -40.88 -17.94 34.15
N LYS A 327 -41.95 -17.94 33.34
CA LYS A 327 -42.37 -16.85 32.46
C LYS A 327 -43.30 -15.90 33.23
N PRO A 328 -43.22 -14.58 33.02
CA PRO A 328 -44.38 -13.72 33.14
C PRO A 328 -45.10 -13.60 31.79
N HIS A 329 -46.42 -13.59 31.87
CA HIS A 329 -47.38 -13.59 30.77
C HIS A 329 -47.39 -12.29 29.93
N GLY A 330 -47.67 -12.47 28.63
CA GLY A 330 -48.75 -11.75 27.93
C GLY A 330 -48.42 -10.42 27.28
N TRP A 331 -48.25 -10.40 25.95
CA TRP A 331 -48.61 -9.24 25.11
C TRP A 331 -49.21 -9.73 23.78
N THR A 332 -50.50 -9.45 23.60
CA THR A 332 -51.28 -9.68 22.38
C THR A 332 -51.14 -8.54 21.38
N ARG A 333 -51.37 -8.85 20.10
CA ARG A 333 -51.48 -7.92 18.97
C ARG A 333 -52.60 -6.89 19.20
N ASN A 334 -52.28 -5.60 19.26
CA ASN A 334 -52.90 -4.52 18.48
C ASN A 334 -52.43 -3.14 18.97
N SER A 335 -52.52 -2.16 18.06
CA SER A 335 -52.35 -0.70 18.27
C SER A 335 -50.92 -0.17 18.44
N LEU A 336 -50.26 0.13 17.32
CA LEU A 336 -49.25 1.21 17.30
C LEU A 336 -50.00 2.55 17.21
N ALA A 337 -50.49 3.03 18.35
CA ALA A 337 -50.72 4.46 18.52
C ALA A 337 -49.35 5.17 18.46
N ARG A 338 -49.26 6.26 17.70
CA ARG A 338 -48.05 7.10 17.60
C ARG A 338 -47.68 7.65 18.98
N PRO A 339 -46.50 7.35 19.55
CA PRO A 339 -45.98 8.11 20.66
C PRO A 339 -45.12 9.24 20.10
N GLU A 340 -45.49 10.47 20.46
CA GLU A 340 -44.64 11.64 20.38
C GLU A 340 -43.24 11.31 20.95
N ASN A 341 -42.18 11.90 20.38
CA ASN A 341 -40.77 11.82 20.81
C ASN A 341 -39.79 10.95 19.99
N TRP A 342 -40.10 10.62 18.73
CA TRP A 342 -39.08 10.08 17.80
C TRP A 342 -38.57 11.17 16.85
N ARG A 343 -37.25 11.40 16.79
CA ARG A 343 -36.61 12.26 15.77
C ARG A 343 -35.95 11.37 14.70
N ILE A 344 -36.38 11.55 13.45
CA ILE A 344 -35.77 10.95 12.26
C ILE A 344 -34.73 11.94 11.71
N TYR A 345 -33.51 11.50 11.45
CA TYR A 345 -32.50 12.29 10.75
C TYR A 345 -32.46 11.87 9.27
N PRO A 346 -32.96 12.68 8.32
CA PRO A 346 -32.82 12.39 6.91
C PRO A 346 -31.39 12.72 6.45
N ARG A 347 -30.73 11.76 5.79
CA ARG A 347 -29.52 12.06 5.01
C ARG A 347 -29.99 12.77 3.74
N LYS A 348 -29.76 14.08 3.62
CA LYS A 348 -29.96 14.82 2.38
C LYS A 348 -29.07 14.19 1.30
N THR A 349 -29.69 13.64 0.27
CA THR A 349 -29.03 13.37 -1.01
C THR A 349 -29.73 14.23 -2.05
N HIS A 350 -29.05 15.28 -2.49
CA HIS A 350 -29.33 15.92 -3.76
C HIS A 350 -28.71 15.05 -4.85
N SER A 351 -29.53 14.47 -5.71
CA SER A 351 -29.28 14.32 -7.17
C SER A 351 -30.34 13.40 -7.77
N HIS A 352 -30.99 13.88 -8.82
CA HIS A 352 -31.80 13.09 -9.73
C HIS A 352 -30.91 12.08 -10.47
N VAL A 353 -31.25 10.79 -10.43
CA VAL A 353 -30.80 9.78 -11.41
C VAL A 353 -31.99 8.87 -11.75
N PRO A 354 -32.24 8.52 -13.03
CA PRO A 354 -33.44 7.79 -13.45
C PRO A 354 -33.42 6.33 -13.00
N MET A 355 -34.60 5.79 -12.71
CA MET A 355 -34.78 4.36 -12.37
C MET A 355 -34.35 3.46 -13.55
N ALA A 356 -33.28 2.69 -13.34
CA ALA A 356 -32.96 1.51 -14.15
C ALA A 356 -33.35 0.24 -13.37
N HIS A 357 -34.14 -0.62 -14.01
CA HIS A 357 -34.67 -1.86 -13.45
C HIS A 357 -33.55 -2.86 -13.08
N SER A 358 -33.44 -3.23 -11.80
CA SER A 358 -32.75 -4.47 -11.40
C SER A 358 -33.60 -5.28 -10.41
N LYS A 359 -33.74 -6.59 -10.68
CA LYS A 359 -34.59 -7.56 -9.98
C LYS A 359 -33.97 -8.09 -8.67
N LYS A 360 -33.15 -7.33 -7.94
CA LYS A 360 -32.60 -7.77 -6.64
C LYS A 360 -32.81 -6.69 -5.57
N GLY A 361 -33.43 -7.09 -4.46
CA GLY A 361 -34.00 -6.20 -3.45
C GLY A 361 -33.03 -5.15 -2.89
N LEU A 362 -33.54 -3.93 -2.71
CA LEU A 362 -32.83 -2.86 -2.01
C LEU A 362 -32.59 -3.23 -0.55
N ARG A 363 -31.39 -2.93 -0.06
CA ARG A 363 -31.03 -3.02 1.36
C ARG A 363 -30.64 -1.62 1.83
N SER A 364 -31.27 -1.17 2.90
CA SER A 364 -30.96 0.11 3.54
C SER A 364 -30.75 -0.07 5.04
N TRP A 365 -29.87 0.75 5.60
CA TRP A 365 -29.54 0.76 7.02
C TRP A 365 -30.07 2.04 7.65
N VAL A 366 -30.68 1.92 8.83
CA VAL A 366 -31.10 3.06 9.65
C VAL A 366 -30.53 2.87 11.05
N MET A 367 -29.85 3.89 11.57
CA MET A 367 -29.40 3.93 12.96
C MET A 367 -30.36 4.75 13.80
N LEU A 368 -30.79 4.19 14.93
CA LEU A 368 -31.63 4.88 15.92
C LEU A 368 -30.87 4.96 17.24
N ARG A 369 -30.97 6.09 17.93
CA ARG A 369 -30.35 6.31 19.25
C ARG A 369 -31.44 6.57 20.28
N ARG A 370 -31.44 5.82 21.39
CA ARG A 370 -32.29 6.07 22.56
C ARG A 370 -31.47 5.87 23.82
N SER A 371 -31.47 6.87 24.71
CA SER A 371 -30.82 6.81 26.03
C SER A 371 -29.36 6.30 26.00
N GLY A 372 -28.55 6.83 25.07
CA GLY A 372 -27.14 6.46 24.95
C GLY A 372 -26.83 5.20 24.12
N VAL A 373 -27.82 4.35 23.83
CA VAL A 373 -27.62 3.10 23.08
C VAL A 373 -27.95 3.29 21.60
N LEU A 374 -27.07 2.81 20.72
CA LEU A 374 -27.26 2.77 19.27
C LEU A 374 -27.86 1.43 18.82
N PHE A 375 -28.91 1.50 18.02
CA PHE A 375 -29.54 0.33 17.40
C PHE A 375 -29.42 0.40 15.88
N GLY A 376 -28.82 -0.62 15.28
CA GLY A 376 -28.83 -0.81 13.82
C GLY A 376 -30.06 -1.61 13.39
N LEU A 377 -30.95 -1.01 12.62
CA LEU A 377 -32.06 -1.71 11.99
C LEU A 377 -31.73 -1.99 10.52
N ARG A 378 -31.77 -3.27 10.17
CA ARG A 378 -31.66 -3.73 8.79
C ARG A 378 -33.06 -4.00 8.27
N SER A 379 -33.46 -3.31 7.20
CA SER A 379 -34.68 -3.65 6.48
C SER A 379 -34.34 -4.50 5.26
N THR A 380 -35.19 -5.49 5.01
CA THR A 380 -35.22 -6.21 3.73
C THR A 380 -36.62 -6.08 3.16
N VAL A 381 -36.68 -5.67 1.89
CA VAL A 381 -37.92 -5.63 1.11
C VAL A 381 -38.04 -6.94 0.38
N ASP A 382 -39.10 -7.69 0.69
CA ASP A 382 -39.40 -8.94 -0.01
C ASP A 382 -40.73 -8.83 -0.76
N ARG A 383 -40.79 -9.46 -1.95
CA ARG A 383 -41.97 -9.44 -2.81
C ARG A 383 -42.62 -10.79 -2.77
N SER A 384 -43.83 -10.85 -2.22
CA SER A 384 -44.59 -12.10 -2.22
C SER A 384 -44.95 -12.54 -3.64
N PRO A 385 -45.19 -13.85 -3.90
CA PRO A 385 -45.59 -14.35 -5.21
C PRO A 385 -46.87 -13.71 -5.77
N LYS A 386 -47.71 -13.11 -4.90
CA LYS A 386 -48.93 -12.37 -5.27
C LYS A 386 -48.72 -10.86 -5.47
N GLY A 387 -47.47 -10.41 -5.54
CA GLY A 387 -47.13 -9.02 -5.91
C GLY A 387 -47.21 -7.98 -4.78
N ARG A 388 -47.49 -8.38 -3.53
CA ARG A 388 -47.42 -7.46 -2.37
C ARG A 388 -45.99 -7.35 -1.84
N TRP A 389 -45.59 -6.12 -1.51
CA TRP A 389 -44.32 -5.79 -0.86
C TRP A 389 -44.49 -5.82 0.66
N THR A 390 -43.58 -6.51 1.35
CA THR A 390 -43.60 -6.60 2.82
C THR A 390 -42.26 -6.14 3.38
N TRP A 391 -42.30 -5.28 4.40
CA TRP A 391 -41.11 -4.78 5.09
C TRP A 391 -40.87 -5.64 6.33
N LEU A 392 -39.74 -6.36 6.37
CA LEU A 392 -39.31 -7.12 7.54
C LEU A 392 -38.21 -6.34 8.26
N TRP A 393 -38.40 -6.14 9.57
CA TRP A 393 -37.44 -5.47 10.45
C TRP A 393 -36.85 -6.51 11.40
N ASN A 394 -35.53 -6.70 11.36
CA ASN A 394 -34.82 -7.53 12.33
C ASN A 394 -33.94 -6.63 13.20
N ALA A 395 -34.24 -6.56 14.50
CA ALA A 395 -33.35 -5.95 15.48
C ALA A 395 -32.31 -6.99 15.91
N ARG A 396 -31.02 -6.76 15.63
CA ARG A 396 -29.93 -7.46 16.31
C ARG A 396 -29.38 -6.54 17.38
N GLY A 397 -29.47 -6.95 18.64
CA GLY A 397 -28.78 -6.26 19.73
C GLY A 397 -27.27 -6.47 19.61
N PHE A 398 -26.48 -5.41 19.74
CA PHE A 398 -25.03 -5.52 19.94
C PHE A 398 -24.76 -5.85 21.43
N PRO A 399 -23.74 -6.67 21.75
CA PRO A 399 -23.34 -6.90 23.14
C PRO A 399 -22.83 -5.61 23.77
N ARG A 400 -23.14 -5.40 25.06
CA ARG A 400 -22.62 -4.30 25.88
C ARG A 400 -21.08 -4.33 25.89
N THR A 401 -20.44 -3.21 25.59
CA THR A 401 -19.07 -2.94 26.07
C THR A 401 -19.18 -2.57 27.54
N SER A 402 -18.48 -3.30 28.40
CA SER A 402 -18.29 -2.99 29.81
C SER A 402 -17.54 -1.66 29.96
N GLU A 403 -18.12 -0.72 30.70
CA GLU A 403 -17.36 0.34 31.38
C GLU A 403 -16.47 -0.34 32.43
N VAL A 404 -15.17 -0.05 32.38
CA VAL A 404 -14.23 -0.25 33.48
C VAL A 404 -13.88 1.17 33.94
N ASP A 405 -14.02 1.42 35.24
CA ASP A 405 -13.77 2.72 35.91
C ASP A 405 -12.40 3.33 35.58
#